data_AF-A0A0R0K9F8-F1
#
_entry.id   AF-A0A0R0K9F8-F1
#
_cell.length_a   1.000
_cell.length_b   1.000
_cell.length_c   1.000
_cell.angle_alpha   90.00
_cell.angle_beta   90.00
_cell.angle_gamma   90.00
#
_symmetry.space_group_name_H-M   'P 1'
#
loop_
_entity.id
_entity.type
_entity.pdbx_description
1 polymer ?
#
loop_
_entity_poly.entity_id
_entity_poly.type
_entity_poly.pdbx_seq_one_letter_code
_entity_poly.pdbx_strand_id
1 'polypeptide(L)'
;MHWRKRRTKLVKLVWLKYAAVAEAVLRSRAGLGRPQQPTGSFLFLGPTGVGKTELAKALVEQLFDEKNQLVRVDMSEYMEQHSVSRLICAPPGYVGHEEGGQLTEAVRRRPYSVLLFNEVEKAHTSVFNTLLQVLDDGRLTDGQGRAVDFRNTVIIMTSNLGAEHLLTGLFGKSSMQVARDRVMQVVCFLTPFV
;
A
#
# COMPACT_ATOMS: atom_id res chain seq x y z
N MET A 1 -16.87 -0.01 15.95
CA MET A 1 -15.74 0.18 16.90
C MET A 1 -14.43 -0.47 16.44
N HIS A 2 -14.45 -1.66 15.81
CA HIS A 2 -13.25 -2.39 15.34
C HIS A 2 -12.44 -1.65 14.24
N TRP A 3 -13.11 -0.89 13.35
CA TRP A 3 -12.50 -0.23 12.19
C TRP A 3 -11.70 1.06 12.47
N ARG A 4 -12.01 1.79 13.56
CA ARG A 4 -11.18 2.94 13.99
C ARG A 4 -9.74 2.53 14.29
N LYS A 5 -9.53 1.31 14.82
CA LYS A 5 -8.20 0.70 15.00
C LYS A 5 -7.55 0.24 13.68
N ARG A 6 -8.35 -0.11 12.66
CA ARG A 6 -7.86 -0.46 11.31
C ARG A 6 -7.38 0.77 10.54
N ARG A 7 -8.08 1.93 10.66
CA ARG A 7 -7.67 3.22 10.07
C ARG A 7 -6.23 3.62 10.45
N THR A 8 -5.86 3.45 11.72
CA THR A 8 -4.52 3.79 12.20
C THR A 8 -3.42 2.88 11.65
N LYS A 9 -3.76 1.69 11.12
CA LYS A 9 -2.77 0.82 10.46
C LYS A 9 -2.39 1.33 9.07
N LEU A 10 -3.37 1.71 8.25
CA LEU A 10 -3.12 2.24 6.90
C LEU A 10 -2.38 3.58 6.97
N VAL A 11 -2.69 4.38 8.00
CA VAL A 11 -2.09 5.70 8.25
C VAL A 11 -0.98 5.65 9.30
N LYS A 12 -0.13 4.61 9.29
CA LYS A 12 1.23 4.76 9.83
C LYS A 12 2.02 5.62 8.83
N LEU A 13 1.77 6.91 8.93
CA LEU A 13 2.27 7.93 8.02
C LEU A 13 3.78 8.11 8.24
N VAL A 14 4.56 7.37 7.45
CA VAL A 14 6.00 7.56 7.34
C VAL A 14 6.20 8.56 6.22
N TRP A 15 6.29 9.85 6.58
CA TRP A 15 7.13 10.77 5.81
C TRP A 15 8.44 10.10 5.49
N LEU A 16 9.02 10.23 4.28
CA LEU A 16 10.26 9.63 3.74
C LEU A 16 11.41 9.49 4.76
N LYS A 17 11.18 8.73 5.82
CA LYS A 17 12.06 8.42 6.91
C LYS A 17 12.43 7.01 6.60
N TYR A 18 13.42 6.90 5.72
CA TYR A 18 14.09 5.65 5.36
C TYR A 18 14.37 4.79 6.61
N ALA A 19 14.70 5.44 7.73
CA ALA A 19 14.83 4.82 9.05
C ALA A 19 13.62 4.00 9.50
N ALA A 20 12.38 4.48 9.31
CA ALA A 20 11.19 3.74 9.73
C ALA A 20 10.92 2.52 8.84
N VAL A 21 11.29 2.61 7.55
CA VAL A 21 11.25 1.46 6.62
C VAL A 21 12.28 0.42 7.05
N ALA A 22 13.52 0.84 7.26
CA ALA A 22 14.60 -0.01 7.73
C ALA A 22 14.26 -0.67 9.09
N GLU A 23 13.73 0.09 10.06
CA GLU A 23 13.35 -0.42 11.37
C GLU A 23 12.23 -1.47 11.29
N ALA A 24 11.23 -1.27 10.44
CA ALA A 24 10.16 -2.26 10.24
C ALA A 24 10.69 -3.55 9.61
N VAL A 25 11.55 -3.45 8.59
CA VAL A 25 12.21 -4.62 7.98
C VAL A 25 13.07 -5.36 9.01
N LEU A 26 13.93 -4.64 9.74
CA LEU A 26 14.84 -5.24 10.73
C LEU A 26 14.07 -5.93 11.85
N ARG A 27 12.99 -5.33 12.36
CA ARG A 27 12.12 -5.99 13.33
C ARG A 27 11.50 -7.26 12.77
N SER A 28 11.02 -7.24 11.53
CA SER A 28 10.46 -8.44 10.90
C SER A 28 11.50 -9.54 10.75
N ARG A 29 12.73 -9.22 10.31
CA ARG A 29 13.84 -10.18 10.21
C ARG A 29 14.29 -10.73 11.57
N ALA A 30 14.17 -9.94 12.63
CA ALA A 30 14.45 -10.37 14.01
C ALA A 30 13.28 -11.16 14.65
N GLY A 31 12.19 -11.43 13.94
CA GLY A 31 11.00 -12.09 14.49
C GLY A 31 10.18 -11.22 15.45
N LEU A 32 10.51 -9.93 15.57
CA LEU A 32 9.82 -8.93 16.40
C LEU A 32 8.67 -8.23 15.65
N GLY A 33 8.46 -8.59 14.39
CA GLY A 33 7.34 -8.14 13.58
C GLY A 33 6.01 -8.76 14.01
N ARG A 34 4.94 -8.42 13.28
CA ARG A 34 3.64 -9.09 13.46
C ARG A 34 3.54 -10.23 12.45
N PRO A 35 3.61 -11.50 12.87
CA PRO A 35 3.72 -12.63 11.95
C PRO A 35 2.46 -12.89 11.12
N GLN A 36 1.35 -12.23 11.43
CA GLN A 36 0.09 -12.29 10.68
C GLN A 36 -0.09 -11.10 9.72
N GLN A 37 0.88 -10.19 9.62
CA GLN A 37 0.80 -9.01 8.76
C GLN A 37 1.94 -9.02 7.75
N PRO A 38 1.85 -8.22 6.67
CA PRO A 38 3.00 -7.99 5.80
C PRO A 38 4.23 -7.52 6.61
N THR A 39 5.41 -7.85 6.10
CA THR A 39 6.73 -7.51 6.69
C THR A 39 6.81 -6.03 7.06
N GLY A 40 6.22 -5.18 6.22
CA GLY A 40 6.02 -3.76 6.51
C GLY A 40 4.95 -3.18 5.60
N SER A 41 4.29 -2.12 6.05
CA SER A 41 3.31 -1.39 5.26
C SER A 41 3.52 0.12 5.45
N PHE A 42 3.67 0.85 4.35
CA PHE A 42 4.01 2.27 4.37
C PHE A 42 3.12 3.05 3.39
N LEU A 43 2.69 4.24 3.81
CA LEU A 43 2.04 5.22 2.93
C LEU A 43 2.94 6.44 2.80
N PHE A 44 3.47 6.67 1.60
CA PHE A 44 4.29 7.83 1.27
C PHE A 44 3.45 8.91 0.62
N LEU A 45 3.43 10.09 1.26
CA LEU A 45 2.75 11.29 0.78
C LEU A 45 3.77 12.33 0.33
N GLY A 46 3.47 13.01 -0.76
CA GLY A 46 4.31 14.09 -1.29
C GLY A 46 4.02 14.38 -2.75
N PRO A 47 4.55 15.47 -3.32
CA PRO A 47 4.41 15.74 -4.74
C PRO A 47 5.12 14.69 -5.60
N THR A 48 4.84 14.71 -6.90
CA THR A 48 5.58 13.92 -7.88
C THR A 48 7.06 14.32 -7.88
N GLY A 49 7.95 13.37 -8.16
CA GLY A 49 9.39 13.63 -8.28
C GLY A 49 10.18 13.63 -6.96
N VAL A 50 9.55 13.45 -5.80
CA VAL A 50 10.26 13.40 -4.50
C VAL A 50 10.92 12.04 -4.18
N GLY A 51 10.88 11.09 -5.11
CA GLY A 51 11.56 9.80 -4.96
C GLY A 51 10.77 8.67 -4.31
N LYS A 52 9.44 8.77 -4.15
CA LYS A 52 8.60 7.70 -3.55
C LYS A 52 8.76 6.35 -4.27
N THR A 53 8.75 6.37 -5.60
CA THR A 53 8.94 5.18 -6.45
C THR A 53 10.38 4.68 -6.44
N GLU A 54 11.35 5.60 -6.44
CA GLU A 54 12.77 5.23 -6.38
C GLU A 54 13.14 4.58 -5.04
N LEU A 55 12.52 5.02 -3.94
CA LEU A 55 12.63 4.34 -2.65
C LEU A 55 12.12 2.90 -2.72
N ALA A 56 10.99 2.64 -3.36
CA ALA A 56 10.48 1.27 -3.51
C ALA A 56 11.44 0.38 -4.29
N LYS A 57 12.03 0.89 -5.39
CA LYS A 57 13.05 0.17 -6.16
C LYS A 57 14.31 -0.09 -5.35
N ALA A 58 14.84 0.93 -4.66
CA ALA A 58 16.00 0.79 -3.79
C ALA A 58 15.74 -0.23 -2.67
N LEU A 59 14.53 -0.27 -2.12
CA LEU A 59 14.16 -1.24 -1.10
C LEU A 59 14.17 -2.68 -1.65
N VAL A 60 13.69 -2.90 -2.87
CA VAL A 60 13.74 -4.21 -3.53
C VAL A 60 15.19 -4.69 -3.68
N GLU A 61 16.05 -3.81 -4.20
CA GLU A 61 17.46 -4.09 -4.40
C GLU A 61 18.16 -4.46 -3.09
N GLN A 62 17.81 -3.80 -1.98
CA GLN A 62 18.40 -4.07 -0.67
C GLN A 62 17.83 -5.30 0.05
N LEU A 63 16.57 -5.66 -0.22
CA LEU A 63 15.90 -6.74 0.52
C LEU A 63 16.03 -8.10 -0.14
N PHE A 64 16.00 -8.14 -1.47
CA PHE A 64 15.82 -9.39 -2.21
C PHE A 64 16.89 -9.64 -3.27
N ASP A 65 17.87 -8.73 -3.46
CA ASP A 65 18.95 -8.80 -4.46
C ASP A 65 18.47 -9.01 -5.92
N GLU A 66 17.16 -8.97 -6.17
CA GLU A 66 16.52 -9.23 -7.44
C GLU A 66 15.53 -8.11 -7.77
N LYS A 67 15.83 -7.30 -8.78
CA LYS A 67 14.93 -6.21 -9.25
C LYS A 67 13.55 -6.71 -9.66
N ASN A 68 13.43 -7.99 -10.02
CA ASN A 68 12.17 -8.63 -10.40
C ASN A 68 11.21 -8.85 -9.21
N GLN A 69 11.61 -8.58 -7.97
CA GLN A 69 10.74 -8.69 -6.80
C GLN A 69 9.90 -7.43 -6.54
N LEU A 70 9.89 -6.46 -7.47
CA LEU A 70 8.97 -5.33 -7.43
C LEU A 70 7.70 -5.63 -8.23
N VAL A 71 6.55 -5.72 -7.55
CA VAL A 71 5.23 -5.75 -8.19
C VAL A 71 4.66 -4.33 -8.14
N ARG A 72 4.43 -3.74 -9.31
CA ARG A 72 3.90 -2.37 -9.43
C ARG A 72 2.45 -2.42 -9.87
N VAL A 73 1.62 -1.63 -9.20
CA VAL A 73 0.20 -1.49 -9.54
C VAL A 73 -0.13 0.00 -9.55
N ASP A 74 -0.55 0.51 -10.70
CA ASP A 74 -1.04 1.88 -10.83
C ASP A 74 -2.51 1.92 -10.44
N MET A 75 -2.84 2.61 -9.33
CA MET A 75 -4.20 2.65 -8.82
C MET A 75 -5.15 3.49 -9.66
N SER A 76 -4.62 4.31 -10.58
CA SER A 76 -5.43 5.00 -11.57
C SER A 76 -6.10 4.04 -12.56
N GLU A 77 -5.60 2.81 -12.72
CA GLU A 77 -6.24 1.79 -13.56
C GLU A 77 -7.48 1.15 -12.88
N TYR A 78 -7.63 1.35 -11.57
CA TYR A 78 -8.68 0.73 -10.74
C TYR A 78 -9.63 1.76 -10.13
N MET A 79 -9.87 2.86 -10.85
CA MET A 79 -10.85 3.90 -10.51
C MET A 79 -12.29 3.37 -10.57
N GLU A 80 -12.55 2.41 -11.45
CA GLU A 80 -13.87 1.86 -11.73
C GLU A 80 -14.07 0.50 -11.05
N GLN A 81 -15.29 0.23 -10.57
CA GLN A 81 -15.62 -1.03 -9.89
C GLN A 81 -15.31 -2.28 -10.73
N HIS A 82 -15.52 -2.22 -12.05
CA HIS A 82 -15.24 -3.34 -12.95
C HIS A 82 -13.74 -3.58 -13.17
N SER A 83 -12.88 -2.59 -12.95
CA SER A 83 -11.43 -2.77 -12.99
C SER A 83 -10.92 -3.48 -11.74
N VAL A 84 -11.57 -3.28 -10.57
CA VAL A 84 -11.17 -3.91 -9.30
C VAL A 84 -11.17 -5.45 -9.38
N SER A 85 -12.10 -6.04 -10.14
CA SER A 85 -12.13 -7.49 -10.35
C SER A 85 -10.86 -8.01 -11.04
N ARG A 86 -10.23 -7.22 -11.91
CA ARG A 86 -8.95 -7.57 -12.56
C ARG A 86 -7.79 -7.60 -11.56
N LEU A 87 -7.85 -6.80 -10.50
CA LEU A 87 -6.80 -6.76 -9.47
C LEU A 87 -6.73 -8.07 -8.67
N ILE A 88 -7.89 -8.60 -8.25
CA ILE A 88 -7.98 -9.70 -7.27
C ILE A 88 -8.42 -11.03 -7.89
N CYS A 89 -9.18 -10.97 -9.00
CA CYS A 89 -9.89 -12.02 -9.75
C CYS A 89 -11.40 -11.77 -9.69
N ALA A 90 -12.07 -11.91 -10.84
CA ALA A 90 -13.52 -11.85 -10.91
C ALA A 90 -14.16 -13.08 -10.23
N PRO A 91 -15.37 -12.95 -9.64
CA PRO A 91 -16.11 -14.08 -9.12
C PRO A 91 -16.52 -15.07 -10.24
N PRO A 92 -16.91 -16.31 -9.90
CA PRO A 92 -17.34 -17.30 -10.88
C PRO A 92 -18.47 -16.77 -11.77
N GLY A 93 -18.36 -17.00 -13.08
CA GLY A 93 -19.35 -16.56 -14.08
C GLY A 93 -19.06 -15.21 -14.76
N TYR A 94 -17.95 -14.54 -14.41
CA TYR A 94 -17.52 -13.29 -15.04
C TYR A 94 -16.26 -13.47 -15.88
N VAL A 95 -16.10 -12.64 -16.92
CA VAL A 95 -14.90 -12.61 -17.78
C VAL A 95 -13.66 -12.32 -16.92
N GLY A 96 -12.58 -13.08 -17.12
CA GLY A 96 -11.34 -12.99 -16.34
C GLY A 96 -11.31 -13.86 -15.08
N HIS A 97 -12.35 -14.67 -14.81
CA HIS A 97 -12.34 -15.60 -13.69
C HIS A 97 -11.18 -16.61 -13.78
N GLU A 98 -10.84 -17.10 -14.98
CA GLU A 98 -9.78 -18.10 -15.15
C GLU A 98 -8.35 -17.52 -15.08
N GLU A 99 -8.17 -16.25 -15.43
CA GLU A 99 -6.84 -15.60 -15.49
C GLU A 99 -6.23 -15.33 -14.10
N GLY A 100 -7.05 -15.38 -13.05
CA GLY A 100 -6.65 -14.96 -11.71
C GLY A 100 -6.54 -13.44 -11.59
N GLY A 101 -6.26 -12.94 -10.39
CA GLY A 101 -6.07 -11.51 -10.18
C GLY A 101 -4.64 -11.09 -10.47
N GLN A 102 -4.46 -9.92 -11.07
CA GLN A 102 -3.13 -9.38 -11.35
C GLN A 102 -2.26 -9.29 -10.08
N LEU A 103 -2.85 -8.87 -8.95
CA LEU A 103 -2.14 -8.79 -7.67
C LEU A 103 -1.96 -10.17 -7.04
N THR A 104 -3.03 -10.98 -7.01
CA THR A 104 -3.03 -12.28 -6.34
C THR A 104 -2.08 -13.27 -7.03
N GLU A 105 -2.08 -13.32 -8.35
CA GLU A 105 -1.14 -14.16 -9.11
C GLU A 105 0.30 -13.65 -9.05
N ALA A 106 0.52 -12.33 -9.06
CA ALA A 106 1.86 -11.77 -8.90
C ALA A 106 2.48 -12.15 -7.56
N VAL A 107 1.72 -12.03 -6.46
CA VAL A 107 2.18 -12.42 -5.12
C VAL A 107 2.31 -13.93 -4.97
N ARG A 108 1.44 -14.72 -5.59
CA ARG A 108 1.55 -16.18 -5.59
C ARG A 108 2.84 -16.64 -6.26
N ARG A 109 3.21 -16.02 -7.37
CA ARG A 109 4.47 -16.31 -8.09
C ARG A 109 5.69 -15.75 -7.34
N ARG A 110 5.53 -14.65 -6.59
CA ARG A 110 6.60 -13.95 -5.89
C ARG A 110 6.18 -13.58 -4.45
N PRO A 111 6.16 -14.57 -3.52
CA PRO A 111 5.71 -14.33 -2.15
C PRO A 111 6.62 -13.34 -1.39
N TYR A 112 7.90 -13.28 -1.76
CA TYR A 112 8.91 -12.36 -1.22
C TYR A 112 9.08 -11.17 -2.15
N SER A 113 8.16 -10.21 -2.08
CA SER A 113 8.14 -9.07 -3.00
C SER A 113 7.85 -7.75 -2.29
N VAL A 114 8.25 -6.66 -2.93
CA VAL A 114 7.75 -5.32 -2.60
C VAL A 114 6.57 -5.02 -3.52
N LEU A 115 5.43 -4.69 -2.92
CA LEU A 115 4.21 -4.29 -3.61
C LEU A 115 4.12 -2.77 -3.59
N LEU A 116 4.22 -2.14 -4.76
CA LEU A 116 4.11 -0.70 -4.93
C LEU A 116 2.76 -0.34 -5.55
N PHE A 117 1.86 0.19 -4.72
CA PHE A 117 0.58 0.77 -5.13
C PHE A 117 0.74 2.27 -5.33
N ASN A 118 0.76 2.72 -6.59
CA ASN A 118 0.94 4.13 -6.93
C ASN A 118 -0.39 4.86 -7.03
N GLU A 119 -0.41 6.13 -6.60
CA GLU A 119 -1.56 7.03 -6.68
C GLU A 119 -2.83 6.46 -6.04
N VAL A 120 -2.70 5.90 -4.83
CA VAL A 120 -3.81 5.23 -4.14
C VAL A 120 -5.06 6.11 -3.99
N GLU A 121 -4.92 7.43 -3.97
CA GLU A 121 -6.05 8.38 -3.95
C GLU A 121 -7.01 8.28 -5.13
N LYS A 122 -6.58 7.67 -6.24
CA LYS A 122 -7.41 7.45 -7.42
C LYS A 122 -8.16 6.12 -7.36
N ALA A 123 -7.77 5.20 -6.48
CA ALA A 123 -8.36 3.87 -6.43
C ALA A 123 -9.85 3.92 -6.05
N HIS A 124 -10.64 3.00 -6.59
CA HIS A 124 -11.99 2.77 -6.11
C HIS A 124 -11.99 2.29 -4.65
N THR A 125 -13.00 2.67 -3.86
CA THR A 125 -13.14 2.31 -2.44
C THR A 125 -13.01 0.79 -2.18
N SER A 126 -13.47 -0.05 -3.11
CA SER A 126 -13.34 -1.52 -3.02
C SER A 126 -11.88 -2.01 -2.98
N VAL A 127 -10.95 -1.29 -3.62
CA VAL A 127 -9.51 -1.60 -3.56
C VAL A 127 -9.00 -1.38 -2.13
N PHE A 128 -9.39 -0.27 -1.49
CA PHE A 128 -9.01 0.00 -0.10
C PHE A 128 -9.50 -1.06 0.87
N ASN A 129 -10.72 -1.57 0.70
CA ASN A 129 -11.25 -2.65 1.54
C ASN A 129 -10.40 -3.92 1.43
N THR A 130 -9.96 -4.24 0.22
CA THR A 130 -9.06 -5.36 -0.05
C THR A 130 -7.69 -5.14 0.59
N LEU A 131 -7.10 -3.96 0.39
CA LEU A 131 -5.80 -3.63 0.99
C LEU A 131 -5.88 -3.66 2.52
N LEU A 132 -6.97 -3.20 3.12
CA LEU A 132 -7.20 -3.27 4.57
C LEU A 132 -7.22 -4.73 5.07
N GLN A 133 -7.89 -5.63 4.35
CA GLN A 133 -7.87 -7.06 4.68
C GLN A 133 -6.45 -7.63 4.63
N VAL A 134 -5.69 -7.31 3.58
CA VAL A 134 -4.28 -7.74 3.45
C VAL A 134 -3.42 -7.18 4.60
N LEU A 135 -3.62 -5.92 4.97
CA LEU A 135 -2.87 -5.26 6.05
C LEU A 135 -3.24 -5.78 7.45
N ASP A 136 -4.42 -6.38 7.60
CA ASP A 136 -4.88 -6.94 8.86
C ASP A 136 -4.44 -8.39 9.04
N ASP A 137 -4.70 -9.23 8.03
CA ASP A 137 -4.62 -10.69 8.11
C ASP A 137 -3.42 -11.26 7.33
N GLY A 138 -2.71 -10.41 6.57
CA GLY A 138 -1.55 -10.82 5.76
C GLY A 138 -1.92 -11.82 4.68
N ARG A 139 -3.20 -11.95 4.34
CA ARG A 139 -3.73 -12.92 3.38
C ARG A 139 -4.91 -12.33 2.63
N LEU A 140 -5.11 -12.79 1.41
CA LEU A 140 -6.27 -12.48 0.60
C LEU A 140 -6.78 -13.74 -0.08
N THR A 141 -8.08 -13.97 -0.04
CA THR A 141 -8.71 -15.04 -0.82
C THR A 141 -9.17 -14.45 -2.14
N ASP A 142 -8.74 -15.01 -3.25
CA ASP A 142 -9.17 -14.57 -4.58
C ASP A 142 -10.60 -15.06 -4.92
N GLY A 143 -11.12 -14.61 -6.05
CA GLY A 143 -12.44 -15.02 -6.55
C GLY A 143 -12.58 -16.51 -6.85
N GLN A 144 -11.47 -17.28 -6.91
CA GLN A 144 -11.46 -18.72 -7.11
C GLN A 144 -11.39 -19.50 -5.77
N GLY A 145 -11.38 -18.79 -4.63
CA GLY A 145 -11.28 -19.39 -3.30
C GLY A 145 -9.84 -19.74 -2.89
N ARG A 146 -8.83 -19.29 -3.63
CA ARG A 146 -7.42 -19.55 -3.32
C ARG A 146 -6.92 -18.51 -2.33
N ALA A 147 -6.35 -18.97 -1.21
CA ALA A 147 -5.72 -18.10 -0.24
C ALA A 147 -4.30 -17.74 -0.68
N VAL A 148 -4.03 -16.46 -0.89
CA VAL A 148 -2.71 -15.90 -1.22
C VAL A 148 -2.10 -15.26 0.02
N ASP A 149 -0.83 -15.58 0.27
CA ASP A 149 -0.09 -15.13 1.45
C ASP A 149 0.74 -13.88 1.16
N PHE A 150 0.50 -12.81 1.90
CA PHE A 150 1.16 -11.51 1.81
C PHE A 150 2.11 -11.27 3.00
N ARG A 151 2.26 -12.19 3.94
CA ARG A 151 3.06 -11.99 5.17
C ARG A 151 4.54 -11.70 4.88
N ASN A 152 5.06 -12.25 3.79
CA ASN A 152 6.45 -12.04 3.34
C ASN A 152 6.61 -10.83 2.40
N THR A 153 5.55 -10.04 2.19
CA THR A 153 5.58 -8.86 1.32
C THR A 153 5.87 -7.59 2.10
N VAL A 154 6.48 -6.61 1.42
CA VAL A 154 6.53 -5.23 1.89
C VAL A 154 5.57 -4.39 1.04
N ILE A 155 4.58 -3.78 1.68
CA ILE A 155 3.58 -2.96 1.01
C ILE A 155 3.98 -1.49 1.07
N ILE A 156 4.11 -0.86 -0.10
CA ILE A 156 4.33 0.57 -0.24
C ILE A 156 3.16 1.14 -1.03
N MET A 157 2.47 2.11 -0.42
CA MET A 157 1.45 2.92 -1.07
C MET A 157 2.01 4.32 -1.28
N THR A 158 1.75 4.93 -2.43
CA THR A 158 2.12 6.32 -2.69
C THR A 158 0.90 7.14 -3.04
N SER A 159 0.86 8.38 -2.56
CA SER A 159 -0.19 9.32 -2.90
C SER A 159 0.35 10.74 -3.01
N ASN A 160 -0.28 11.55 -3.86
CA ASN A 160 0.01 12.98 -3.99
C ASN A 160 -0.91 13.84 -3.10
N LEU A 161 -1.82 13.24 -2.33
CA LEU A 161 -2.72 13.97 -1.43
C LEU A 161 -1.97 14.77 -0.38
N GLY A 162 -2.47 15.99 -0.15
CA GLY A 162 -1.91 16.92 0.82
C GLY A 162 -0.53 17.47 0.44
N ALA A 163 -0.02 17.21 -0.76
CA ALA A 163 1.29 17.72 -1.20
C ALA A 163 1.39 19.24 -1.09
N GLU A 164 0.31 19.98 -1.37
CA GLU A 164 0.25 21.44 -1.18
C GLU A 164 0.47 21.86 0.28
N HIS A 165 -0.07 21.11 1.24
CA HIS A 165 0.14 21.37 2.66
C HIS A 165 1.60 21.08 3.04
N LEU A 166 2.22 20.08 2.42
CA LEU A 166 3.64 19.79 2.64
C LEU A 166 4.52 20.90 2.11
N LEU A 167 4.23 21.39 0.90
CA LEU A 167 4.95 22.50 0.31
C LEU A 167 4.79 23.78 1.13
N THR A 168 3.59 24.08 1.63
CA THR A 168 3.38 25.25 2.51
C THR A 168 4.17 25.15 3.82
N GLY A 169 4.28 23.95 4.40
CA GLY A 169 5.16 23.71 5.54
C GLY A 169 6.65 23.89 5.22
N LEU A 170 7.10 23.33 4.09
CA LEU A 170 8.50 23.38 3.65
C LEU A 170 8.96 24.79 3.26
N PHE A 171 8.10 25.56 2.60
CA PHE A 171 8.38 26.95 2.22
C PHE A 171 8.15 27.96 3.36
N GLY A 172 7.97 27.48 4.60
CA GLY A 172 7.85 28.34 5.78
C GLY A 172 6.56 29.16 5.87
N LYS A 173 5.54 28.87 5.04
CA LYS A 173 4.22 29.52 5.11
C LYS A 173 3.37 29.01 6.28
N SER A 174 3.73 27.86 6.85
CA SER A 174 3.15 27.29 8.07
C SER A 174 4.17 26.40 8.79
N SER A 175 3.97 26.11 10.07
CA SER A 175 4.83 25.13 10.75
C SER A 175 4.65 23.72 10.15
N MET A 176 5.70 22.89 10.22
CA MET A 176 5.61 21.50 9.76
C MET A 176 4.58 20.67 10.53
N GLN A 177 4.29 21.04 11.78
CA GLN A 177 3.23 20.42 12.56
C GLN A 177 1.85 20.74 11.97
N VAL A 178 1.58 22.02 11.66
CA VAL A 178 0.33 22.43 11.01
C VAL A 178 0.17 21.80 9.62
N ALA A 179 1.26 21.76 8.84
CA ALA A 179 1.27 21.09 7.55
C ALA A 179 0.89 19.61 7.69
N ARG A 180 1.50 18.91 8.67
CA ARG A 180 1.19 17.52 8.98
C ARG A 180 -0.28 17.34 9.38
N ASP A 181 -0.82 18.18 10.25
CA ASP A 181 -2.20 18.07 10.70
C ASP A 181 -3.20 18.23 9.54
N ARG A 182 -2.93 19.17 8.63
CA ARG A 182 -3.74 19.35 7.41
C ARG A 182 -3.67 18.14 6.48
N VAL A 183 -2.49 17.55 6.30
CA VAL A 183 -2.35 16.30 5.51
C VAL A 183 -3.12 15.17 6.15
N MET A 184 -3.04 15.03 7.46
CA MET A 184 -3.78 14.02 8.19
C MET A 184 -5.28 14.16 7.98
N GLN A 185 -5.80 15.40 7.91
CA GLN A 185 -7.21 15.65 7.59
C GLN A 185 -7.58 15.14 6.19
N VAL A 186 -6.78 15.48 5.16
CA VAL A 186 -7.03 15.03 3.78
C VAL A 186 -6.96 13.51 3.66
N VAL A 187 -5.94 12.88 4.27
CA VAL A 187 -5.72 11.43 4.22
C VAL A 187 -6.82 10.66 4.93
N CYS A 188 -7.43 11.24 5.98
CA CYS A 188 -8.57 10.61 6.66
C CYS A 188 -9.78 10.41 5.73
N PHE A 189 -9.87 11.16 4.62
CA PHE A 189 -10.94 11.02 3.63
C PHE A 189 -10.69 9.91 2.60
N LEU A 190 -9.50 9.29 2.54
CA LEU A 190 -9.24 8.16 1.63
C LEU A 190 -10.16 6.94 1.88
N THR A 191 -10.82 6.88 3.03
CA THR A 191 -11.86 5.90 3.34
C THR A 191 -13.16 6.63 3.71
N PRO A 192 -13.94 7.14 2.75
CA PRO A 192 -15.08 8.01 3.04
C PRO A 192 -16.29 7.27 3.64
N PHE A 193 -16.38 5.94 3.49
CA PHE A 193 -17.61 5.17 3.76
C PHE A 193 -17.48 4.04 4.81
N VAL A 194 -16.42 4.03 5.64
CA VAL A 194 -16.25 3.03 6.73
C VAL A 194 -15.77 3.67 8.03
#